data_AF-E3P987-F1
#
_entry.id   AF-E3P987-F1
#
_cell.length_a   1.000
_cell.length_b   1.000
_cell.length_c   1.000
_cell.angle_alpha   90.00
_cell.angle_beta   90.00
_cell.angle_gamma   90.00
#
_symmetry.space_group_name_H-M   'P 1'
#
loop_
_entity.id
_entity.type
_entity.pdbx_description
1 polymer ?
#
loop_
_entity_poly.entity_id
_entity_poly.type
_entity_poly.pdbx_seq_one_letter_code
_entity_poly.pdbx_strand_id
1 'polypeptide(L)'
;LGAEANALAEQPNGWHNPITTIVAANSLVAIKKLIFDDKKYTLNQLCEALKANWDGYEEMRLDFKNAPKWGNDDQYADEIITSFYEDIIGGEMRKITNYSGGPALPTGQAVGLYMEVGSRTGPTPDGRFGGEAADDGGISPYMGTDKKGPTAVLRSVSK
;
A
#
# COMPACT_ATOMS: atom_id res chain seq x y z
N LEU A 1 -24.55 6.80 41.28
CA LEU A 1 -23.61 7.94 41.12
C LEU A 1 -22.42 7.65 40.18
N GLY A 2 -22.16 6.40 39.75
CA GLY A 2 -21.02 6.09 38.86
C GLY A 2 -21.31 6.03 37.35
N ALA A 3 -22.57 5.82 36.92
CA ALA A 3 -22.91 5.75 35.50
C ALA A 3 -22.86 7.14 34.81
N GLU A 4 -23.25 8.19 35.52
CA GLU A 4 -23.21 9.59 35.07
C GLU A 4 -21.76 10.12 34.91
N ALA A 5 -20.81 9.61 35.71
CA ALA A 5 -19.40 9.99 35.61
C ALA A 5 -18.72 9.46 34.33
N ASN A 6 -19.27 8.38 33.74
CA ASN A 6 -18.79 7.80 32.48
C ASN A 6 -19.55 8.31 31.26
N ALA A 7 -20.69 9.01 31.44
CA ALA A 7 -21.49 9.55 30.34
C ALA A 7 -20.72 10.61 29.51
N LEU A 8 -19.66 11.19 30.07
CA LEU A 8 -18.76 12.14 29.40
C LEU A 8 -17.40 11.52 28.99
N ALA A 9 -17.15 10.24 29.27
CA ALA A 9 -15.80 9.66 29.24
C ALA A 9 -15.47 8.84 27.98
N GLU A 10 -16.46 8.36 27.22
CA GLU A 10 -16.21 7.58 26.00
C GLU A 10 -16.45 8.42 24.75
N GLN A 11 -15.42 9.19 24.35
CA GLN A 11 -15.42 9.72 22.98
C GLN A 11 -15.19 8.57 22.00
N PRO A 12 -15.97 8.48 20.90
CA PRO A 12 -15.76 7.45 19.89
C PRO A 12 -14.35 7.59 19.31
N ASN A 13 -13.58 6.50 19.35
CA ASN A 13 -12.22 6.45 18.81
C ASN A 13 -12.06 5.16 18.00
N GLY A 14 -12.79 5.05 16.89
CA GLY A 14 -12.71 3.88 16.01
C GLY A 14 -11.54 3.99 15.05
N TRP A 15 -10.63 3.02 15.07
CA TRP A 15 -9.61 2.89 14.03
C TRP A 15 -9.26 1.44 13.72
N HIS A 16 -8.64 1.23 12.57
CA HIS A 16 -7.98 -0.03 12.25
C HIS A 16 -6.67 0.23 11.51
N ASN A 17 -5.79 -0.75 11.43
CA ASN A 17 -4.44 -0.58 10.91
C ASN A 17 -4.30 -1.16 9.50
N PRO A 18 -4.23 -0.33 8.44
CA PRO A 18 -3.66 -0.76 7.17
C PRO A 18 -2.16 -1.03 7.37
N ILE A 19 -1.75 -2.22 6.96
CA ILE A 19 -0.35 -2.69 6.95
C ILE A 19 -0.10 -3.24 5.55
N THR A 20 1.14 -3.15 5.06
CA THR A 20 1.56 -3.53 3.70
C THR A 20 0.89 -2.71 2.58
N THR A 21 0.51 -1.47 2.89
CA THR A 21 -0.30 -0.62 2.00
C THR A 21 0.49 -0.20 0.76
N ILE A 22 1.77 0.12 0.90
CA ILE A 22 2.59 0.63 -0.21
C ILE A 22 3.01 -0.48 -1.17
N VAL A 23 3.16 -1.74 -0.72
CA VAL A 23 3.28 -2.89 -1.63
C VAL A 23 2.06 -3.00 -2.55
N ALA A 24 0.85 -2.90 -1.98
CA ALA A 24 -0.38 -2.94 -2.76
C ALA A 24 -0.47 -1.74 -3.72
N ALA A 25 -0.19 -0.53 -3.22
CA ALA A 25 -0.27 0.70 -3.99
C ALA A 25 0.73 0.71 -5.17
N ASN A 26 2.00 0.38 -4.93
CA ASN A 26 3.02 0.24 -5.98
C ASN A 26 2.66 -0.86 -7.01
N SER A 27 2.01 -1.94 -6.56
CA SER A 27 1.53 -3.01 -7.45
C SER A 27 0.45 -2.50 -8.40
N LEU A 28 -0.51 -1.70 -7.89
CA LEU A 28 -1.56 -1.08 -8.70
C LEU A 28 -0.98 -0.10 -9.72
N VAL A 29 -0.01 0.73 -9.32
CA VAL A 29 0.71 1.65 -10.22
C VAL A 29 1.37 0.89 -11.36
N ALA A 30 2.10 -0.20 -11.04
CA ALA A 30 2.80 -0.99 -12.05
C ALA A 30 1.85 -1.75 -12.98
N ILE A 31 0.75 -2.30 -12.45
CA ILE A 31 -0.32 -2.92 -13.26
C ILE A 31 -0.91 -1.89 -14.23
N LYS A 32 -1.33 -0.72 -13.72
CA LYS A 32 -1.92 0.33 -14.57
C LYS A 32 -0.97 0.70 -15.70
N LYS A 33 0.30 0.93 -15.37
CA LYS A 33 1.30 1.32 -16.36
C LYS A 33 1.57 0.24 -17.39
N LEU A 34 2.01 -0.95 -16.96
CA LEU A 34 2.58 -1.94 -17.87
C LEU A 34 1.53 -2.79 -18.59
N ILE A 35 0.32 -2.90 -18.03
CA ILE A 35 -0.75 -3.71 -18.62
C ILE A 35 -1.79 -2.85 -19.32
N PHE A 36 -2.25 -1.77 -18.69
CA PHE A 36 -3.38 -1.00 -19.22
C PHE A 36 -2.94 0.15 -20.12
N ASP A 37 -1.96 0.95 -19.67
CA ASP A 37 -1.51 2.13 -20.40
C ASP A 37 -0.53 1.73 -21.53
N ASP A 38 0.59 1.08 -21.18
CA ASP A 38 1.66 0.71 -22.12
C ASP A 38 1.35 -0.59 -22.87
N LYS A 39 0.46 -1.44 -22.34
CA LYS A 39 0.10 -2.77 -22.88
C LYS A 39 1.32 -3.64 -23.22
N LYS A 40 2.40 -3.51 -22.46
CA LYS A 40 3.62 -4.30 -22.59
C LYS A 40 3.38 -5.77 -22.24
N TYR A 41 2.47 -6.02 -21.31
CA TYR A 41 2.05 -7.35 -20.88
C TYR A 41 0.53 -7.47 -20.77
N THR A 42 0.03 -8.69 -20.79
CA THR A 42 -1.36 -9.01 -20.42
C THR A 42 -1.46 -9.42 -18.96
N LEU A 43 -2.65 -9.34 -18.37
CA LEU A 43 -2.91 -9.88 -17.02
C LEU A 43 -2.59 -11.37 -16.92
N ASN A 44 -2.85 -12.16 -17.98
CA ASN A 44 -2.54 -13.59 -17.96
C ASN A 44 -1.04 -13.84 -17.87
N GLN A 45 -0.22 -13.10 -18.63
CA GLN A 45 1.24 -13.20 -18.55
C GLN A 45 1.77 -12.81 -17.17
N LEU A 46 1.24 -11.73 -16.57
CA LEU A 46 1.59 -11.36 -15.20
C LEU A 46 1.22 -12.47 -14.22
N CYS A 47 0.01 -13.02 -14.30
CA CYS A 47 -0.42 -14.12 -13.43
C CYS A 47 0.46 -15.37 -13.56
N GLU A 48 0.91 -15.72 -14.77
CA GLU A 48 1.86 -16.81 -14.99
C GLU A 48 3.20 -16.52 -14.32
N ALA A 49 3.75 -15.32 -14.52
CA ALA A 49 4.99 -14.89 -13.91
C ALA A 49 4.93 -14.88 -12.37
N LEU A 50 3.82 -14.42 -11.78
CA LEU A 50 3.61 -14.45 -10.33
C LEU A 50 3.48 -15.89 -9.80
N LYS A 51 2.76 -16.79 -10.50
CA LYS A 51 2.70 -18.20 -10.09
C LYS A 51 4.06 -18.89 -10.14
N ALA A 52 4.93 -18.46 -11.06
CA ALA A 52 6.30 -18.94 -11.18
C ALA A 52 7.27 -18.27 -10.18
N ASN A 53 6.80 -17.39 -9.29
CA ASN A 53 7.69 -16.58 -8.44
C ASN A 53 8.77 -15.83 -9.23
N TRP A 54 8.38 -15.33 -10.41
CA TRP A 54 9.25 -14.70 -11.41
C TRP A 54 10.35 -15.59 -12.02
N ASP A 55 10.38 -16.89 -11.73
CA ASP A 55 11.35 -17.82 -12.32
C ASP A 55 11.13 -17.95 -13.83
N GLY A 56 12.16 -17.64 -14.62
CA GLY A 56 12.05 -17.51 -16.08
C GLY A 56 11.44 -16.19 -16.59
N TYR A 57 11.06 -15.27 -15.70
CA TYR A 57 10.40 -13.98 -16.02
C TYR A 57 11.13 -12.76 -15.46
N GLU A 58 12.46 -12.85 -15.27
CA GLU A 58 13.25 -11.78 -14.62
C GLU A 58 13.17 -10.44 -15.36
N GLU A 59 13.14 -10.43 -16.69
CA GLU A 59 12.96 -9.20 -17.47
C GLU A 59 11.64 -8.51 -17.11
N MET A 60 10.54 -9.26 -17.11
CA MET A 60 9.23 -8.75 -16.71
C MET A 60 9.25 -8.26 -15.26
N ARG A 61 9.85 -9.01 -14.33
CA ARG A 61 9.96 -8.59 -12.94
C ARG A 61 10.72 -7.27 -12.82
N LEU A 62 11.81 -7.08 -13.55
CA LEU A 62 12.59 -5.85 -13.55
C LEU A 62 11.80 -4.67 -14.13
N ASP A 63 10.96 -4.89 -15.14
CA ASP A 63 10.04 -3.86 -15.63
C ASP A 63 9.04 -3.43 -14.55
N PHE A 64 8.38 -4.38 -13.87
CA PHE A 64 7.46 -4.11 -12.76
C PHE A 64 8.18 -3.43 -11.57
N LYS A 65 9.40 -3.86 -11.25
CA LYS A 65 10.25 -3.28 -10.20
C LYS A 65 10.65 -1.83 -10.53
N ASN A 66 10.91 -1.53 -11.80
CA ASN A 66 11.34 -0.20 -12.26
C ASN A 66 10.19 0.72 -12.68
N ALA A 67 8.94 0.23 -12.73
CA ALA A 67 7.76 1.09 -12.86
C ALA A 67 7.73 2.14 -11.73
N PRO A 68 7.06 3.30 -11.91
CA PRO A 68 7.00 4.36 -10.90
C PRO A 68 6.63 3.83 -9.50
N LYS A 69 7.23 4.42 -8.46
CA LYS A 69 7.09 4.00 -7.05
C LYS A 69 6.84 5.20 -6.15
N TRP A 70 6.08 4.97 -5.08
CA TRP A 70 5.83 5.93 -4.01
C TRP A 70 7.12 6.55 -3.46
N GLY A 71 7.06 7.81 -3.02
CA GLY A 71 8.18 8.48 -2.34
C GLY A 71 9.16 9.20 -3.26
N ASN A 72 8.81 9.37 -4.53
CA ASN A 72 9.69 9.93 -5.56
C ASN A 72 9.18 11.27 -6.12
N ASP A 73 8.17 11.87 -5.51
CA ASP A 73 7.45 13.03 -6.07
C ASP A 73 7.17 12.82 -7.57
N ASP A 74 6.67 11.63 -7.88
CA ASP A 74 6.37 11.19 -9.23
C ASP A 74 4.86 11.32 -9.42
N GLN A 75 4.44 12.22 -10.31
CA GLN A 75 3.03 12.55 -10.47
C GLN A 75 2.20 11.30 -10.82
N TYR A 76 2.72 10.40 -11.66
CA TYR A 76 1.98 9.21 -12.07
C TYR A 76 1.74 8.25 -10.90
N ALA A 77 2.78 7.98 -10.11
CA ALA A 77 2.64 7.12 -8.93
C ALA A 77 1.79 7.81 -7.86
N ASP A 78 2.11 9.05 -7.53
CA ASP A 78 1.52 9.75 -6.39
C ASP A 78 0.02 9.98 -6.58
N GLU A 79 -0.47 10.34 -7.77
CA GLU A 79 -1.91 10.54 -8.00
C GLU A 79 -2.73 9.26 -7.78
N ILE A 80 -2.23 8.12 -8.26
CA ILE A 80 -2.90 6.82 -8.08
C ILE A 80 -2.89 6.42 -6.60
N ILE A 81 -1.77 6.66 -5.92
CA ILE A 81 -1.58 6.25 -4.53
C ILE A 81 -2.41 7.16 -3.60
N THR A 82 -2.44 8.48 -3.83
CA THR A 82 -3.30 9.42 -3.09
C THR A 82 -4.77 8.98 -3.19
N SER A 83 -5.29 8.71 -4.39
CA SER A 83 -6.66 8.18 -4.54
C SER A 83 -6.86 6.84 -3.83
N PHE A 84 -5.87 5.94 -3.86
CA PHE A 84 -5.96 4.68 -3.12
C PHE A 84 -6.05 4.90 -1.60
N TYR A 85 -5.28 5.82 -1.04
CA TYR A 85 -5.36 6.18 0.39
C TYR A 85 -6.69 6.84 0.75
N GLU A 86 -7.10 7.84 -0.02
CA GLU A 86 -8.28 8.67 0.29
C GLU A 86 -9.59 7.95 0.01
N ASP A 87 -9.74 7.34 -1.17
CA ASP A 87 -11.01 6.79 -1.62
C ASP A 87 -11.24 5.37 -1.11
N ILE A 88 -10.18 4.55 -1.07
CA ILE A 88 -10.29 3.12 -0.71
C ILE A 88 -9.93 2.89 0.75
N ILE A 89 -8.67 3.13 1.15
CA ILE A 89 -8.21 2.81 2.50
C ILE A 89 -8.95 3.62 3.56
N GLY A 90 -9.06 4.93 3.36
CA GLY A 90 -9.81 5.84 4.23
C GLY A 90 -11.30 5.86 3.94
N GLY A 91 -11.66 6.11 2.67
CA GLY A 91 -13.03 6.33 2.24
C GLY A 91 -13.96 5.16 2.53
N GLU A 92 -13.55 3.93 2.27
CA GLU A 92 -14.37 2.75 2.58
C GLU A 92 -14.40 2.43 4.07
N MET A 93 -13.27 2.51 4.78
CA MET A 93 -13.22 2.23 6.22
C MET A 93 -14.11 3.19 7.01
N ARG A 94 -14.12 4.47 6.63
CA ARG A 94 -14.92 5.52 7.27
C ARG A 94 -16.42 5.29 7.22
N LYS A 95 -16.91 4.45 6.29
CA LYS A 95 -18.34 4.10 6.20
C LYS A 95 -18.81 3.19 7.34
N ILE A 96 -17.88 2.59 8.08
CA ILE A 96 -18.17 1.68 9.18
C ILE A 96 -18.31 2.47 10.49
N THR A 97 -19.45 2.35 11.15
CA THR A 97 -19.67 2.87 12.51
C THR A 97 -19.36 1.78 13.54
N ASN A 98 -18.50 2.09 14.52
CA ASN A 98 -18.14 1.15 15.57
C ASN A 98 -19.17 1.12 16.72
N TYR A 99 -18.93 0.27 17.73
CA TYR A 99 -19.79 0.15 18.91
C TYR A 99 -20.06 1.49 19.61
N SER A 100 -19.05 2.36 19.69
CA SER A 100 -19.14 3.67 20.33
C SER A 100 -19.90 4.71 19.49
N GLY A 101 -20.41 4.35 18.31
CA GLY A 101 -21.23 5.23 17.48
C GLY A 101 -20.43 6.20 16.59
N GLY A 102 -19.10 6.08 16.51
CA GLY A 102 -18.24 6.88 15.63
C GLY A 102 -17.70 6.07 14.44
N PRO A 103 -17.16 6.74 13.40
CA PRO A 103 -16.57 6.05 12.27
C PRO A 103 -15.27 5.34 12.65
N ALA A 104 -14.92 4.27 11.92
CA ALA A 104 -13.59 3.69 11.93
C ALA A 104 -12.69 4.39 10.88
N LEU A 105 -11.50 4.85 11.28
CA LEU A 105 -10.53 5.47 10.36
C LEU A 105 -9.23 4.66 10.27
N PRO A 106 -8.51 4.71 9.13
CA PRO A 106 -7.24 4.02 9.01
C PRO A 106 -6.15 4.70 9.85
N THR A 107 -5.38 3.89 10.57
CA THR A 107 -4.11 4.30 11.20
C THR A 107 -2.98 3.49 10.57
N GLY A 108 -2.41 4.01 9.49
CA GLY A 108 -1.34 3.34 8.76
C GLY A 108 -0.11 3.12 9.64
N GLN A 109 0.36 1.88 9.73
CA GLN A 109 1.57 1.49 10.46
C GLN A 109 2.08 0.13 9.95
N ALA A 110 3.10 -0.43 10.59
CA ALA A 110 3.60 -1.75 10.19
C ALA A 110 4.03 -2.66 11.35
N VAL A 111 4.57 -2.12 12.44
CA VAL A 111 5.22 -2.89 13.53
C VAL A 111 6.17 -3.96 12.95
N GLY A 112 6.18 -5.20 13.45
CA GLY A 112 6.86 -6.33 12.78
C GLY A 112 5.98 -7.05 11.75
N LEU A 113 4.73 -6.62 11.56
CA LEU A 113 3.78 -7.32 10.70
C LEU A 113 4.14 -7.18 9.22
N TYR A 114 4.88 -6.16 8.79
CA TYR A 114 5.36 -6.11 7.40
C TYR A 114 6.34 -7.25 7.06
N MET A 115 7.10 -7.76 8.04
CA MET A 115 7.96 -8.93 7.86
C MET A 115 7.13 -10.21 7.84
N GLU A 116 6.25 -10.37 8.82
CA GLU A 116 5.41 -11.55 8.99
C GLU A 116 4.38 -11.71 7.87
N VAL A 117 3.67 -10.65 7.50
CA VAL A 117 2.74 -10.65 6.37
C VAL A 117 3.52 -10.84 5.07
N GLY A 118 4.67 -10.17 4.93
CA GLY A 118 5.58 -10.37 3.80
C GLY A 118 5.96 -11.84 3.59
N SER A 119 6.35 -12.55 4.66
CA SER A 119 6.71 -13.97 4.63
C SER A 119 5.55 -14.91 4.26
N ARG A 120 4.30 -14.42 4.35
CA ARG A 120 3.07 -15.14 4.01
C ARG A 120 2.44 -14.64 2.70
N THR A 121 3.05 -13.65 2.05
CA THR A 121 2.57 -13.06 0.81
C THR A 121 3.40 -13.59 -0.36
N GLY A 122 2.71 -13.99 -1.43
CA GLY A 122 3.35 -14.39 -2.68
C GLY A 122 4.10 -13.23 -3.35
N PRO A 123 4.69 -13.47 -4.53
CA PRO A 123 5.26 -12.39 -5.34
C PRO A 123 4.17 -11.39 -5.71
N THR A 124 4.55 -10.12 -5.83
CA THR A 124 3.62 -9.02 -6.10
C THR A 124 4.07 -8.18 -7.30
N PRO A 125 3.12 -7.53 -8.03
CA PRO A 125 3.43 -6.70 -9.19
C PRO A 125 4.29 -5.46 -8.91
N ASP A 126 4.63 -5.14 -7.66
CA ASP A 126 5.67 -4.15 -7.36
C ASP A 126 7.11 -4.68 -7.61
N GLY A 127 7.24 -5.95 -7.98
CA GLY A 127 8.49 -6.61 -8.38
C GLY A 127 9.13 -7.47 -7.28
N ARG A 128 8.44 -7.67 -6.15
CA ARG A 128 8.89 -8.52 -5.05
C ARG A 128 8.77 -10.00 -5.40
N PHE A 129 9.72 -10.78 -4.90
CA PHE A 129 9.59 -12.24 -4.81
C PHE A 129 8.68 -12.63 -3.64
N GLY A 130 8.09 -13.81 -3.71
CA GLY A 130 7.29 -14.38 -2.65
C GLY A 130 8.10 -14.56 -1.37
N GLY A 131 7.52 -14.14 -0.24
CA GLY A 131 8.15 -14.23 1.07
C GLY A 131 9.09 -13.08 1.43
N GLU A 132 9.35 -12.12 0.55
CA GLU A 132 10.12 -10.91 0.90
C GLU A 132 9.38 -10.06 1.95
N ALA A 133 10.04 -9.11 2.62
CA ALA A 133 9.35 -8.17 3.51
C ALA A 133 8.41 -7.25 2.72
N ALA A 134 7.39 -6.67 3.37
CA ALA A 134 6.57 -5.59 2.81
C ALA A 134 7.15 -4.20 3.15
N ASP A 135 6.39 -3.12 2.90
CA ASP A 135 6.72 -1.75 3.31
C ASP A 135 6.74 -1.59 4.84
N ASP A 136 7.73 -0.84 5.35
CA ASP A 136 8.06 -0.74 6.79
C ASP A 136 7.17 0.21 7.62
N GLY A 137 6.19 0.85 7.00
CA GLY A 137 5.37 1.86 7.64
C GLY A 137 4.03 2.07 6.96
N GLY A 138 3.20 2.94 7.55
CA GLY A 138 1.87 3.22 7.03
C GLY A 138 1.85 4.01 5.73
N ILE A 139 2.92 4.74 5.43
CA ILE A 139 3.07 5.61 4.25
C ILE A 139 4.55 5.78 3.84
N SER A 140 5.43 4.90 4.32
CA SER A 140 6.85 4.89 3.93
C SER A 140 7.01 4.44 2.47
N PRO A 141 7.94 5.01 1.70
CA PRO A 141 8.38 4.37 0.46
C PRO A 141 8.85 2.94 0.73
N TYR A 142 8.60 2.00 -0.19
CA TYR A 142 9.14 0.65 -0.05
C TYR A 142 10.67 0.71 -0.06
N MET A 143 11.33 -0.09 0.78
CA MET A 143 12.79 -0.02 0.98
C MET A 143 13.59 0.03 -0.33
N GLY A 144 14.41 1.07 -0.49
CA GLY A 144 15.29 1.26 -1.65
C GLY A 144 14.60 1.65 -2.96
N THR A 145 13.33 2.08 -2.91
CA THR A 145 12.58 2.56 -4.09
C THR A 145 12.52 4.08 -4.21
N ASP A 146 12.78 4.80 -3.12
CA ASP A 146 12.91 6.25 -3.05
C ASP A 146 14.29 6.71 -3.55
N LYS A 147 14.34 7.09 -4.83
CA LYS A 147 15.59 7.41 -5.55
C LYS A 147 15.83 8.91 -5.74
N LYS A 148 14.92 9.78 -5.29
CA LYS A 148 14.97 11.24 -5.48
C LYS A 148 15.24 12.04 -4.20
N GLY A 149 15.70 11.36 -3.15
CA GLY A 149 16.13 11.98 -1.90
C GLY A 149 14.99 12.38 -0.96
N PRO A 150 15.32 12.83 0.27
CA PRO A 150 14.37 12.94 1.37
C PRO A 150 13.27 13.98 1.15
N THR A 151 13.54 15.07 0.42
CA THR A 151 12.51 16.08 0.16
C THR A 151 11.47 15.61 -0.85
N ALA A 152 11.83 14.70 -1.77
CA ALA A 152 10.86 14.07 -2.67
C ALA A 152 9.92 13.13 -1.88
N VAL A 153 10.45 12.40 -0.90
CA VAL A 153 9.66 11.60 0.03
C VAL A 153 8.65 12.47 0.76
N LEU A 154 9.09 13.59 1.36
CA LEU A 154 8.18 14.53 2.04
C LEU A 154 7.08 15.07 1.12
N ARG A 155 7.41 15.37 -0.14
CA ARG A 155 6.44 15.87 -1.13
C ARG A 155 5.41 14.82 -1.52
N SER A 156 5.82 13.57 -1.75
CA SER A 156 4.86 12.47 -1.96
C SER A 156 3.95 12.27 -0.76
N VAL A 157 4.54 12.15 0.45
CA VAL A 157 3.78 11.89 1.69
C VAL A 157 2.81 13.01 2.06
N SER A 158 3.07 14.25 1.63
CA SER A 158 2.18 15.39 1.90
C SER A 158 0.92 15.45 1.03
N LYS A 159 0.81 14.58 0.02
CA LYS A 159 -0.36 14.46 -0.86
C LYS A 159 -1.36 13.49 -0.26
#